data_AF-A0A7V5R1A3-F1
#
_entry.id   AF-A0A7V5R1A3-F1
#
_cell.length_a   1.000
_cell.length_b   1.000
_cell.length_c   1.000
_cell.angle_alpha   90.00
_cell.angle_beta   90.00
_cell.angle_gamma   90.00
#
_symmetry.space_group_name_H-M   'P 1'
#
loop_
_entity.id
_entity.type
_entity.pdbx_description
1 polymer ?
#
loop_
_entity_poly.entity_id
_entity_poly.type
_entity_poly.pdbx_seq_one_letter_code
_entity_poly.pdbx_strand_id
1 'polypeptide(L)'
;SMDNAIVLDDYRVLNQDGLRYEDEFVKHKILDAIGDIYQLGHPIIGAFYGFKSGHALNNQLARKLLQQTDCWKLVSFEEHKHASEALYPAFA
;
A
#
# COMPACT_ATOMS: atom_id res chain seq x y z
N SER A 1 -2.17 -23.85 -0.17
CA SER A 1 -3.32 -24.05 0.73
C SER A 1 -4.35 -22.98 0.42
N MET A 2 -5.63 -23.19 0.69
CA MET A 2 -6.66 -22.14 0.58
C MET A 2 -6.69 -21.20 1.80
N ASP A 3 -5.93 -21.55 2.86
CA ASP A 3 -5.95 -20.81 4.13
C ASP A 3 -5.29 -19.43 4.05
N ASN A 4 -4.46 -19.18 3.03
CA ASN A 4 -3.65 -17.96 2.90
C ASN A 4 -3.80 -17.26 1.54
N ALA A 5 -4.69 -17.74 0.69
CA ALA A 5 -4.94 -17.17 -0.62
C ALA A 5 -6.41 -17.34 -1.01
N ILE A 6 -6.94 -16.32 -1.67
CA ILE A 6 -8.23 -16.42 -2.36
C ILE A 6 -7.94 -17.10 -3.70
N VAL A 7 -8.62 -18.21 -3.96
CA VAL A 7 -8.45 -18.97 -5.19
C VAL A 7 -9.73 -18.89 -6.00
N LEU A 8 -9.57 -18.59 -7.28
CA LEU A 8 -10.63 -18.43 -8.26
C LEU A 8 -10.56 -19.60 -9.25
N ASP A 9 -11.72 -20.14 -9.62
CA ASP A 9 -11.90 -20.84 -10.90
C ASP A 9 -12.41 -19.84 -11.97
N ASP A 10 -12.75 -20.32 -13.16
CA ASP A 10 -13.22 -19.47 -14.27
C ASP A 10 -14.52 -18.71 -13.96
N TYR A 11 -15.26 -19.09 -12.90
CA TYR A 11 -16.62 -18.61 -12.63
C TYR A 11 -16.88 -18.18 -11.18
N ARG A 12 -16.07 -18.61 -10.19
CA ARG A 12 -16.34 -18.38 -8.77
C ARG A 12 -15.09 -18.44 -7.89
N VAL A 13 -15.25 -17.87 -6.68
CA VAL A 13 -14.34 -18.07 -5.55
C VAL A 13 -14.50 -19.48 -5.01
N LEU A 14 -13.39 -20.19 -4.82
CA LEU A 14 -13.35 -21.57 -4.35
C LEU A 14 -13.25 -21.71 -2.82
N ASN A 15 -12.91 -20.62 -2.12
CA ASN A 15 -12.86 -20.58 -0.66
C ASN A 15 -14.27 -20.80 -0.09
N GLN A 16 -14.45 -21.76 0.81
CA GLN A 16 -15.77 -22.12 1.37
C GLN A 16 -16.42 -20.97 2.15
N ASP A 17 -15.60 -20.18 2.85
CA ASP A 17 -16.05 -19.00 3.62
C ASP A 17 -16.28 -17.77 2.73
N GLY A 18 -16.01 -17.87 1.42
CA GLY A 18 -16.13 -16.76 0.48
C GLY A 18 -15.07 -15.67 0.66
N LEU A 19 -15.47 -14.43 0.46
CA LEU A 19 -14.63 -13.24 0.62
C LEU A 19 -14.88 -12.59 1.98
N ARG A 20 -13.84 -12.00 2.58
CA ARG A 20 -13.93 -11.18 3.79
C ARG A 20 -14.62 -9.85 3.53
N TYR A 21 -14.45 -9.32 2.32
CA TYR A 21 -15.09 -8.10 1.83
C TYR A 21 -15.52 -8.29 0.38
N GLU A 22 -16.61 -7.65 -0.02
CA GLU A 22 -17.06 -7.71 -1.43
C GLU A 22 -16.00 -7.18 -2.41
N ASP A 23 -15.16 -6.25 -1.95
CA ASP A 23 -14.09 -5.59 -2.71
C ASP A 23 -12.67 -6.07 -2.31
N GLU A 24 -12.55 -7.29 -1.77
CA GLU A 24 -11.28 -7.80 -1.19
C GLU A 24 -10.11 -7.79 -2.19
N PHE A 25 -10.36 -8.06 -3.48
CA PHE A 25 -9.32 -8.03 -4.52
C PHE A 25 -8.67 -6.65 -4.68
N VAL A 26 -9.47 -5.58 -4.70
CA VAL A 26 -8.94 -4.22 -4.84
C VAL A 26 -8.32 -3.74 -3.53
N LYS A 27 -8.88 -4.11 -2.37
CA LYS A 27 -8.26 -3.85 -1.07
C LYS A 27 -6.89 -4.51 -0.95
N HIS A 28 -6.72 -5.72 -1.46
CA HIS A 28 -5.42 -6.38 -1.52
C HIS A 28 -4.44 -5.62 -2.42
N LYS A 29 -4.89 -5.06 -3.55
CA LYS A 29 -4.04 -4.20 -4.39
C LYS A 29 -3.63 -2.89 -3.72
N ILE A 30 -4.51 -2.33 -2.87
CA ILE A 30 -4.16 -1.18 -2.02
C ILE A 30 -3.11 -1.61 -0.98
N LEU A 31 -3.28 -2.76 -0.35
CA LEU A 31 -2.31 -3.32 0.61
C LEU A 31 -0.94 -3.57 -0.03
N ASP A 32 -0.92 -4.16 -1.22
CA ASP A 32 0.28 -4.36 -2.05
C ASP A 32 0.99 -3.03 -2.31
N ALA A 33 0.24 -2.00 -2.75
CA ALA A 33 0.80 -0.68 -3.04
C ALA A 33 1.38 0.01 -1.80
N ILE A 34 0.73 -0.11 -0.64
CA ILE A 34 1.27 0.41 0.63
C ILE A 34 2.61 -0.26 0.92
N GLY A 35 2.69 -1.59 0.82
CA GLY A 35 3.92 -2.34 1.06
C GLY A 35 5.05 -1.97 0.08
N ASP A 36 4.74 -1.89 -1.22
CA ASP A 36 5.72 -1.54 -2.25
C ASP A 36 6.29 -0.13 -2.07
N ILE A 37 5.43 0.84 -1.72
CA ILE A 37 5.83 2.23 -1.51
C ILE A 37 6.60 2.40 -0.20
N TYR A 38 6.28 1.62 0.83
CA TYR A 38 7.02 1.65 2.10
C TYR A 38 8.48 1.18 1.96
N GLN A 39 8.85 0.51 0.85
CA GLN A 39 10.25 0.21 0.53
C GLN A 39 11.13 1.46 0.35
N LEU A 40 10.55 2.66 0.26
CA LEU A 40 11.28 3.93 0.33
C LEU A 40 11.92 4.19 1.70
N GLY A 41 11.54 3.43 2.74
CA GLY A 41 12.13 3.50 4.09
C GLY A 41 11.50 4.53 5.02
N HIS A 42 10.54 5.31 4.54
CA HIS A 42 9.81 6.30 5.32
C HIS A 42 8.32 6.30 4.96
N PRO A 43 7.43 6.63 5.91
CA PRO A 43 6.04 6.93 5.59
C PRO A 43 5.94 8.11 4.61
N ILE A 44 4.98 8.03 3.67
CA ILE A 44 4.71 9.12 2.74
C ILE A 44 3.59 10.01 3.27
N ILE A 45 3.80 11.31 3.22
CA ILE A 45 2.73 12.31 3.28
C ILE A 45 2.44 12.76 1.85
N GLY A 46 1.35 12.29 1.28
CA GLY A 46 0.99 12.52 -0.11
C GLY A 46 -0.19 11.67 -0.55
N ALA A 47 -0.50 11.69 -1.84
CA ALA A 47 -1.56 10.89 -2.45
C ALA A 47 -0.98 9.93 -3.48
N PHE A 48 -1.36 8.66 -3.39
CA PHE A 48 -0.99 7.63 -4.36
C PHE A 48 -2.22 7.27 -5.21
N TYR A 49 -2.05 7.28 -6.54
CA TYR A 49 -3.07 6.88 -7.49
C TYR A 49 -2.51 5.79 -8.40
N GLY A 50 -3.16 4.63 -8.41
CA GLY A 50 -2.80 3.50 -9.26
C GLY A 50 -3.95 3.08 -10.17
N PHE A 51 -3.71 3.01 -11.48
CA PHE A 51 -4.64 2.43 -12.43
C PHE A 51 -4.03 1.15 -13.02
N LYS A 52 -4.64 -0.01 -12.70
CA LYS A 52 -4.10 -1.34 -13.03
C LYS A 52 -2.61 -1.50 -12.66
N SER A 53 -2.20 -0.87 -11.57
CA SER A 53 -0.81 -0.94 -11.09
C SER A 53 -0.52 -2.28 -10.41
N GLY A 54 0.73 -2.70 -10.48
CA GLY A 54 1.28 -3.84 -9.75
C GLY A 54 2.71 -3.55 -9.31
N HIS A 55 3.35 -4.52 -8.65
CA HIS A 55 4.66 -4.33 -7.99
C HIS A 55 5.73 -3.70 -8.89
N ALA A 56 5.83 -4.13 -10.16
CA ALA A 56 6.82 -3.58 -11.08
C ALA A 56 6.62 -2.08 -11.34
N LEU A 57 5.38 -1.63 -11.54
CA LEU A 57 5.07 -0.22 -11.79
C LEU A 57 5.22 0.62 -10.51
N ASN A 58 4.80 0.08 -9.36
CA ASN A 58 5.00 0.72 -8.06
C ASN A 58 6.49 0.93 -7.75
N ASN A 59 7.33 -0.07 -8.01
CA ASN A 59 8.78 0.04 -7.84
C ASN A 59 9.41 1.06 -8.80
N GLN A 60 8.95 1.13 -10.05
CA GLN A 60 9.42 2.16 -10.99
C GLN A 60 9.05 3.57 -10.52
N LEU A 61 7.84 3.76 -9.98
CA LEU A 61 7.42 5.03 -9.38
C LEU A 61 8.33 5.41 -8.20
N ALA A 62 8.56 4.48 -7.27
CA ALA A 62 9.41 4.70 -6.11
C ALA A 62 10.85 5.10 -6.52
N ARG A 63 11.44 4.40 -7.49
CA ARG A 63 12.77 4.75 -8.03
C ARG A 63 12.80 6.14 -8.66
N LYS A 64 11.79 6.49 -9.46
CA LYS A 64 11.69 7.83 -10.06
C LYS A 64 11.57 8.91 -9.01
N LEU A 65 10.76 8.70 -7.98
CA LEU A 65 10.60 9.65 -6.88
C LEU A 65 11.94 9.91 -6.17
N LEU A 66 12.72 8.86 -5.88
CA LEU A 66 14.05 9.01 -5.27
C LEU A 66 15.05 9.76 -6.17
N GLN A 67 14.96 9.58 -7.48
CA GLN A 67 15.84 10.26 -8.45
C GLN A 67 15.47 11.74 -8.62
N GLN A 68 14.19 12.09 -8.51
CA GLN A 68 13.70 13.46 -8.62
C GLN A 68 13.70 14.14 -7.24
N THR A 69 14.89 14.47 -6.75
CA THR A 69 15.10 15.04 -5.40
C THR A 69 14.46 16.41 -5.18
N ASP A 70 14.03 17.08 -6.25
CA ASP A 70 13.26 18.33 -6.22
C ASP A 70 11.75 18.11 -6.01
N CYS A 71 11.27 16.87 -6.15
CA CYS A 71 9.85 16.52 -6.07
C CYS A 71 9.42 16.04 -4.67
N TRP A 72 10.33 15.96 -3.70
CA TRP A 72 10.03 15.57 -2.32
C TRP A 72 10.97 16.23 -1.33
N LYS A 73 10.60 16.19 -0.04
CA LYS A 73 11.45 16.63 1.06
C LYS A 73 11.29 15.70 2.25
N LEU A 74 12.39 15.44 2.96
CA LEU A 74 12.32 14.79 4.25
C LEU A 74 11.83 15.81 5.29
N VAL A 75 10.82 15.44 6.07
CA VAL A 75 10.26 16.28 7.12
C VAL A 75 10.21 15.51 8.43
N SER A 76 10.35 16.23 9.54
CA SER A 76 10.10 15.75 10.89
C SER A 76 9.09 16.67 11.57
N PHE A 77 8.40 16.16 12.58
CA PHE A 77 7.48 16.93 13.41
C PHE A 77 7.98 16.87 14.85
N GLU A 78 8.27 18.02 15.46
CA GLU A 78 8.70 18.11 16.86
C GLU A 78 7.53 17.84 17.82
N GLU A 79 6.32 18.27 17.44
CA GLU A 79 5.10 18.01 18.17
C GLU A 79 4.20 17.03 17.41
N HIS A 80 3.72 16.00 18.12
CA HIS A 80 2.85 14.96 17.58
C HIS A 80 1.55 15.49 16.95
N LYS A 81 1.06 16.66 17.40
CA LYS A 81 -0.18 17.29 16.91
C LYS A 81 -0.13 17.69 15.43
N HIS A 82 1.08 17.81 14.86
CA HIS A 82 1.28 18.18 13.47
C HIS A 82 1.50 16.96 12.55
N ALA A 83 1.68 15.77 13.12
CA ALA A 83 1.73 14.53 12.37
C ALA A 83 0.30 14.00 12.15
N SER A 84 0.08 13.28 11.04
CA SER A 84 -1.17 12.52 10.86
C SER A 84 -1.31 11.49 11.97
N GLU A 85 -2.54 11.28 12.48
CA GLU A 85 -2.77 10.26 13.51
C GLU A 85 -2.36 8.85 13.06
N ALA A 86 -2.40 8.59 11.74
CA ALA A 86 -1.94 7.34 11.15
C ALA A 86 -0.41 7.14 11.22
N LEU A 87 0.36 8.18 11.56
CA LEU A 87 1.82 8.14 11.75
C LEU A 87 2.23 8.00 13.22
N TYR A 88 1.26 7.94 14.14
CA TYR A 88 1.58 7.56 15.51
C TYR A 88 2.08 6.11 15.53
N PRO A 89 3.14 5.79 16.29
CA PRO A 89 3.56 4.41 16.43
C PRO A 89 2.38 3.60 16.94
N ALA A 90 1.96 2.59 16.17
CA ALA A 90 0.89 1.64 16.51
C ALA A 90 1.26 0.69 17.69
N PHE A 91 2.23 1.09 18.50
CA PHE A 91 2.72 0.40 19.68
C PHE A 91 2.81 1.42 20.83
N ALA A 92 1.66 1.66 21.44
CA ALA A 92 1.57 2.10 22.83
C ALA A 92 0.95 0.94 23.63
#